data_AF-A0A7S1BRS3-F1
#
_entry.id   AF-A0A7S1BRS3-F1
#
_cell.length_a   1.000
_cell.length_b   1.000
_cell.length_c   1.000
_cell.angle_alpha   90.00
_cell.angle_beta   90.00
_cell.angle_gamma   90.00
#
_symmetry.space_group_name_H-M   'P 1'
#
loop_
_entity.id
_entity.type
_entity.pdbx_description
1 polymer ?
#
loop_
_entity_poly.entity_id
_entity_poly.type
_entity_poly.pdbx_seq_one_letter_code
_entity_poly.pdbx_strand_id
1 'polypeptide(L)'
;PKYQLIYTLGSQISVDGGLMRLMVHAAIYQSLARNTRKLIKKFGSEVIEIGVFSDLDEGYKYPGFRLLDDGSVRANKAYRHICDLILTDIISGKSSSIVIKLTTDEREVFAACAKGSNDPQVLEKVNPKQAPPVQGALPYPMQVLALTLRGVLSHEVLRLCLAKRWRVNYG
;
A
#
# COMPACT_ATOMS: atom_id res chain seq x y z
N PRO A 1 -6.48 -30.05 3.90
CA PRO A 1 -5.15 -29.44 3.65
C PRO A 1 -4.66 -28.61 4.86
N LYS A 2 -3.64 -29.10 5.57
CA LYS A 2 -2.97 -28.35 6.66
C LYS A 2 -1.94 -27.42 6.02
N TYR A 3 -2.16 -26.11 6.06
CA TYR A 3 -1.15 -25.13 5.65
C TYR A 3 -0.10 -25.01 6.77
N GLN A 4 1.13 -25.41 6.49
CA GLN A 4 2.28 -25.20 7.39
C GLN A 4 2.84 -23.80 7.18
N LEU A 5 2.99 -23.04 8.27
CA LEU A 5 3.77 -21.82 8.27
C LEU A 5 5.25 -22.19 8.21
N ILE A 6 5.93 -21.82 7.13
CA ILE A 6 7.38 -21.94 7.01
C ILE A 6 7.98 -20.59 7.38
N TYR A 7 8.66 -20.52 8.52
CA TYR A 7 9.52 -19.38 8.86
C TYR A 7 10.92 -19.65 8.31
N THR A 8 11.33 -18.91 7.29
CA THR A 8 12.72 -18.93 6.82
C THR A 8 13.56 -18.02 7.72
N LEU A 9 14.33 -18.61 8.63
CA LEU A 9 15.40 -17.93 9.35
C LEU A 9 16.65 -17.92 8.47
N GLY A 10 16.85 -16.83 7.74
CA GLY A 10 18.02 -16.59 6.89
C GLY A 10 17.98 -15.18 6.31
N SER A 11 19.15 -14.63 5.99
CA SER A 11 19.24 -13.35 5.27
C SER A 11 18.47 -13.47 3.96
N GLN A 12 17.44 -12.64 3.75
CA GLN A 12 16.66 -12.66 2.51
C GLN A 12 17.59 -12.32 1.34
N ILE A 13 17.92 -13.32 0.52
CA ILE A 13 18.70 -13.13 -0.70
C ILE A 13 17.82 -12.33 -1.67
N SER A 14 18.40 -11.35 -2.38
CA SER A 14 17.68 -10.35 -3.20
C SER A 14 16.83 -10.93 -4.34
N VAL A 15 16.93 -12.23 -4.60
CA VAL A 15 16.25 -12.95 -5.69
C VAL A 15 14.73 -12.98 -5.50
N ASP A 16 14.22 -12.82 -4.27
CA ASP A 16 12.84 -13.24 -3.95
C ASP A 16 11.83 -12.10 -3.72
N GLY A 17 12.20 -10.85 -4.03
CA GLY A 17 11.34 -9.67 -3.85
C GLY A 17 10.90 -9.41 -2.40
N GLY A 18 11.41 -10.17 -1.43
CA GLY A 18 11.04 -10.10 -0.01
C GLY A 18 11.31 -8.73 0.59
N LEU A 19 12.47 -8.14 0.28
CA LEU A 19 12.83 -6.79 0.69
C LEU A 19 11.84 -5.75 0.13
N MET A 20 11.45 -5.87 -1.14
CA MET A 20 10.49 -4.96 -1.77
C MET A 20 9.11 -5.03 -1.08
N ARG A 21 8.64 -6.25 -0.76
CA ARG A 21 7.39 -6.45 -0.02
C ARG A 21 7.44 -5.77 1.36
N LEU A 22 8.55 -5.93 2.08
CA LEU A 22 8.76 -5.28 3.38
C LEU A 22 8.80 -3.74 3.26
N MET A 23 9.50 -3.21 2.25
CA MET A 23 9.55 -1.77 1.97
C MET A 23 8.17 -1.20 1.65
N VAL A 24 7.35 -1.92 0.86
CA VAL A 24 5.96 -1.53 0.56
C VAL A 24 5.12 -1.50 1.82
N HIS A 25 5.20 -2.54 2.67
CA HIS A 25 4.49 -2.55 3.95
C HIS A 25 4.91 -1.38 4.83
N ALA A 26 6.22 -1.16 4.99
CA ALA A 26 6.74 -0.05 5.79
C ALA A 26 6.27 1.31 5.24
N ALA A 27 6.31 1.51 3.92
CA ALA A 27 5.83 2.73 3.28
C ALA A 27 4.33 2.99 3.52
N ILE A 28 3.51 1.93 3.46
CA ILE A 28 2.07 2.01 3.76
C ILE A 28 1.86 2.46 5.20
N TYR A 29 2.52 1.83 6.16
CA TYR A 29 2.39 2.18 7.58
C TYR A 29 2.88 3.60 7.88
N GLN A 30 4.00 4.02 7.30
CA GLN A 30 4.49 5.41 7.43
C GLN A 30 3.47 6.41 6.89
N SER A 31 2.91 6.13 5.70
CA SER A 31 1.87 6.97 5.10
C SER A 31 0.63 7.05 5.99
N LEU A 32 0.15 5.92 6.51
CA LEU A 32 -0.99 5.89 7.43
C LEU A 32 -0.69 6.69 8.70
N ALA A 33 0.43 6.41 9.37
CA ALA A 33 0.84 7.09 10.60
C ALA A 33 0.88 8.63 10.43
N ARG A 34 1.47 9.11 9.32
CA ARG A 34 1.55 10.53 9.00
C ARG A 34 0.17 11.17 8.80
N ASN A 35 -0.75 10.45 8.17
CA ASN A 35 -2.03 11.02 7.73
C ASN A 35 -3.20 10.65 8.63
N THR A 36 -2.96 9.85 9.68
CA THR A 36 -3.93 9.42 10.69
C THR A 36 -4.86 10.53 11.16
N ARG A 37 -4.33 11.65 11.67
CA ARG A 37 -5.16 12.73 12.23
C ARG A 37 -6.11 13.31 11.17
N LYS A 38 -5.65 13.43 9.92
CA LYS A 38 -6.47 13.91 8.79
C LYS A 38 -7.55 12.89 8.42
N LEU A 39 -7.22 11.60 8.44
CA LEU A 39 -8.15 10.52 8.14
C LEU A 39 -9.28 10.43 9.18
N ILE A 40 -8.96 10.48 10.48
CA ILE A 40 -9.99 10.52 11.54
C ILE A 40 -10.85 11.76 11.41
N LYS A 41 -10.26 12.95 11.22
CA LYS A 41 -11.02 14.20 11.08
C LYS A 41 -12.00 14.15 9.90
N LYS A 42 -11.64 13.45 8.82
CA LYS A 42 -12.45 13.37 7.60
C LYS A 42 -13.52 12.28 7.63
N PHE A 43 -13.20 11.10 8.17
CA PHE A 43 -14.09 9.93 8.11
C PHE A 43 -14.70 9.54 9.44
N GLY A 44 -14.21 10.08 10.56
CA GLY A 44 -14.70 9.82 11.90
C GLY A 44 -14.15 8.53 12.52
N SER A 45 -14.24 8.43 13.84
CA SER A 45 -13.79 7.28 14.64
C SER A 45 -14.69 6.04 14.47
N GLU A 46 -15.88 6.22 13.93
CA GLU A 46 -16.84 5.16 13.58
C GLU A 46 -16.44 4.39 12.31
N VAL A 47 -15.57 4.99 11.47
CA VAL A 47 -15.04 4.35 10.25
C VAL A 47 -13.57 3.98 10.41
N ILE A 48 -12.81 4.71 11.23
CA ILE A 48 -11.38 4.49 11.39
C ILE A 48 -11.05 4.38 12.88
N GLU A 49 -10.60 3.21 13.30
CA GLU A 49 -10.12 2.97 14.66
C GLU A 49 -8.60 2.98 14.68
N ILE A 50 -8.03 3.60 15.72
CA ILE A 50 -6.58 3.69 15.89
C ILE A 50 -6.17 3.21 17.26
N GLY A 51 -5.31 2.20 17.29
CA GLY A 51 -4.73 1.64 18.50
C GLY A 51 -3.78 2.64 19.15
N VAL A 52 -4.15 3.06 20.37
CA VAL A 52 -3.41 3.83 21.37
C VAL A 52 -2.23 4.66 20.84
N PHE A 53 -2.47 5.96 20.69
CA PHE A 53 -1.42 6.97 20.76
C PHE A 53 -1.02 7.17 22.23
N SER A 54 -0.26 6.25 22.81
CA SER A 54 0.48 6.60 24.02
C SER A 54 1.67 7.40 23.52
N ASP A 55 1.61 8.71 23.74
CA ASP A 55 2.68 9.69 23.67
C ASP A 55 3.79 9.40 22.66
N LEU A 56 3.76 10.22 21.60
CA LEU A 56 4.74 10.31 20.52
C LEU A 56 6.17 10.50 21.08
N ASP A 57 6.79 9.40 21.50
CA ASP A 57 8.23 9.26 21.44
C ASP A 57 8.59 8.83 20.02
N GLU A 58 9.49 9.59 19.40
CA GLU A 58 9.84 9.57 17.97
C GLU A 58 10.52 8.27 17.48
N GLY A 59 10.50 7.22 18.29
CA GLY A 59 11.11 5.94 18.01
C GLY A 59 10.08 4.81 17.96
N TYR A 60 9.56 4.54 16.76
CA TYR A 60 9.06 3.21 16.39
C TYR A 60 7.84 2.68 17.20
N LYS A 61 6.64 2.78 16.63
CA LYS A 61 5.57 1.78 16.84
C LYS A 61 4.51 1.92 15.76
N TYR A 62 4.30 0.85 15.01
CA TYR A 62 3.24 0.72 14.02
C TYR A 62 1.89 1.08 14.69
N PRO A 63 1.26 2.23 14.36
CA PRO A 63 -0.01 2.56 14.97
C PRO A 63 -1.01 1.51 14.51
N GLY A 64 -1.73 0.89 15.45
CA GLY A 64 -2.81 0.01 15.08
C GLY A 64 -3.79 0.82 14.25
N PHE A 65 -4.00 0.49 12.98
CA PHE A 65 -4.91 1.21 12.11
C PHE A 65 -5.95 0.23 11.61
N ARG A 66 -7.23 0.55 11.80
CA ARG A 66 -8.34 -0.32 11.38
C ARG A 66 -9.40 0.45 10.63
N LEU A 67 -9.90 -0.18 9.57
CA LEU A 67 -11.09 0.25 8.87
C LEU A 67 -12.28 -0.48 9.49
N LEU A 68 -13.18 0.28 10.10
CA LEU A 68 -14.41 -0.21 10.70
C LEU A 68 -15.52 -0.28 9.65
N ASP A 69 -16.54 -1.10 9.94
CA ASP A 69 -17.75 -1.22 9.13
C ASP A 69 -17.44 -1.56 7.66
N ASP A 70 -16.61 -2.59 7.48
CA ASP A 70 -16.16 -3.06 6.16
C ASP A 70 -17.37 -3.50 5.33
N GLY A 71 -17.71 -2.70 4.31
CA GLY A 71 -18.87 -2.93 3.45
C GLY A 71 -19.76 -1.69 3.30
N SER A 72 -19.73 -0.75 4.24
CA SER A 72 -20.53 0.48 4.09
C SER A 72 -19.97 1.41 3.02
N VAL A 73 -20.85 2.22 2.43
CA VAL A 73 -20.48 3.23 1.42
C VAL A 73 -19.40 4.16 1.96
N ARG A 74 -19.46 4.48 3.25
CA ARG A 74 -18.49 5.37 3.91
C ARG A 74 -17.13 4.71 4.11
N ALA A 75 -17.10 3.44 4.53
CA ALA A 75 -15.86 2.67 4.64
C ALA A 75 -15.20 2.46 3.26
N ASN A 76 -15.98 2.15 2.22
CA ASN A 76 -15.49 2.04 0.84
C ASN A 76 -14.85 3.37 0.37
N LYS A 77 -15.47 4.51 0.67
CA LYS A 77 -14.92 5.84 0.34
C LYS A 77 -13.64 6.14 1.12
N ALA A 78 -13.59 5.75 2.40
CA ALA A 78 -12.40 5.88 3.22
C ALA A 78 -11.24 5.03 2.68
N TYR A 79 -11.51 3.77 2.32
CA TYR A 79 -10.51 2.85 1.75
C TYR A 79 -9.91 3.39 0.45
N ARG A 80 -10.74 3.82 -0.51
CA ARG A 80 -10.26 4.43 -1.76
C ARG A 80 -9.37 5.64 -1.49
N HIS A 81 -9.80 6.50 -0.56
CA HIS A 81 -9.00 7.67 -0.17
C HIS A 81 -7.67 7.29 0.46
N ILE A 82 -7.64 6.24 1.28
CA ILE A 82 -6.40 5.71 1.87
C ILE A 82 -5.45 5.22 0.77
N CYS A 83 -5.93 4.46 -0.21
CA CYS A 83 -5.12 3.99 -1.34
C CYS A 83 -4.53 5.15 -2.15
N ASP A 84 -5.36 6.16 -2.47
CA ASP A 84 -4.89 7.37 -3.16
C ASP A 84 -3.80 8.09 -2.37
N LEU A 85 -3.98 8.20 -1.06
CA LEU A 85 -3.06 8.90 -0.19
C LEU A 85 -1.72 8.18 -0.10
N ILE A 86 -1.74 6.85 0.11
CA ILE A 86 -0.53 6.00 0.11
C ILE A 86 0.24 6.16 -1.20
N LEU A 87 -0.44 6.04 -2.34
CA LEU A 87 0.21 6.15 -3.64
C LEU A 87 0.82 7.54 -3.83
N THR A 88 0.10 8.59 -3.44
CA THR A 88 0.58 9.98 -3.50
C THR A 88 1.83 10.17 -2.64
N ASP A 89 1.84 9.65 -1.42
CA ASP A 89 2.98 9.77 -0.50
C ASP A 89 4.21 9.00 -1.00
N ILE A 90 4.01 7.86 -1.66
CA ILE A 90 5.08 7.08 -2.29
C ILE A 90 5.66 7.82 -3.51
N ILE A 91 4.81 8.31 -4.43
CA ILE A 91 5.26 9.02 -5.64
C ILE A 91 5.94 10.35 -5.29
N SER A 92 5.45 11.05 -4.27
CA SER A 92 6.04 12.31 -3.82
C SER A 92 7.31 12.14 -2.99
N GLY A 93 7.78 10.90 -2.77
CA GLY A 93 9.02 10.62 -2.04
C GLY A 93 8.95 10.93 -0.54
N LYS A 94 7.74 11.01 0.02
CA LYS A 94 7.58 11.25 1.46
C LYS A 94 7.82 9.98 2.27
N SER A 95 7.78 8.80 1.65
CA SER A 95 8.16 7.55 2.31
C SER A 95 9.67 7.45 2.44
N SER A 96 10.19 7.21 3.64
CA SER A 96 11.64 6.94 3.80
C SER A 96 11.99 5.51 3.40
N SER A 97 11.01 4.61 3.36
CA SER A 97 11.21 3.21 2.98
C SER A 97 11.29 2.98 1.48
N ILE A 98 10.77 3.89 0.64
CA ILE A 98 10.80 3.76 -0.82
C ILE A 98 11.17 5.10 -1.42
N VAL A 99 12.31 5.16 -2.09
CA VAL A 99 12.74 6.31 -2.87
C VAL A 99 12.51 6.02 -4.35
N ILE A 100 11.62 6.82 -4.96
CA ILE A 100 11.27 6.70 -6.37
C ILE A 100 11.91 7.88 -7.12
N LYS A 101 12.62 7.58 -8.20
CA LYS A 101 13.11 8.58 -9.16
C LYS A 101 12.44 8.29 -10.50
N LEU A 102 11.34 9.00 -10.74
CA LEU A 102 10.56 8.92 -11.98
C LEU A 102 10.36 10.31 -12.55
N THR A 103 10.42 10.42 -13.86
CA THR A 103 9.96 11.56 -14.67
C THR A 103 8.46 11.77 -14.52
N THR A 104 7.94 12.91 -14.99
CA THR A 104 6.51 13.23 -14.89
C THR A 104 5.64 12.17 -15.58
N ASP A 105 5.99 11.76 -16.80
CA ASP A 105 5.24 10.76 -17.56
C ASP A 105 5.27 9.38 -16.90
N GLU A 106 6.44 8.97 -16.39
CA GLU A 106 6.57 7.70 -15.67
C GLU A 106 5.75 7.68 -14.38
N ARG A 107 5.57 8.81 -13.70
CA ARG A 107 4.72 8.88 -12.50
C ARG A 107 3.25 8.61 -12.83
N GLU A 108 2.77 9.09 -13.97
CA GLU A 108 1.41 8.82 -14.43
C GLU A 108 1.21 7.33 -14.71
N VAL A 109 2.15 6.73 -15.45
CA VAL A 109 2.14 5.29 -15.77
C VAL A 109 2.23 4.44 -14.50
N PHE A 110 3.13 4.79 -13.58
CA PHE A 110 3.28 4.12 -12.30
C PHE A 110 1.99 4.18 -11.47
N ALA A 111 1.38 5.37 -11.39
CA ALA A 111 0.15 5.56 -10.64
C ALA A 111 -1.02 4.75 -11.23
N ALA A 112 -1.17 4.78 -12.54
CA ALA A 112 -2.21 4.03 -13.25
C ALA A 112 -2.02 2.52 -13.06
N CYS A 113 -0.79 2.02 -13.17
CA CYS A 113 -0.47 0.62 -12.93
C CYS A 113 -0.79 0.21 -11.49
N ALA A 114 -0.34 0.97 -10.49
CA ALA A 114 -0.57 0.67 -9.08
C ALA A 114 -2.06 0.72 -8.68
N LYS A 115 -2.87 1.54 -9.36
CA LYS A 115 -4.33 1.60 -9.19
C LYS A 115 -5.11 0.54 -9.96
N GLY A 116 -4.42 -0.23 -10.81
CA GLY A 116 -5.09 -1.18 -11.70
C GLY A 116 -6.04 -0.51 -12.68
N SER A 117 -5.77 0.74 -13.05
CA SER A 117 -6.58 1.46 -14.03
C SER A 117 -6.47 0.79 -15.40
N ASN A 118 -7.61 0.57 -16.05
CA ASN A 118 -7.68 0.11 -17.44
C ASN A 118 -7.85 1.29 -18.40
N ASP A 119 -7.46 2.50 -18.00
CA ASP A 119 -7.62 3.71 -18.81
C ASP A 119 -6.87 3.57 -20.15
N PRO A 120 -7.59 3.49 -21.28
CA PRO A 120 -6.99 3.27 -22.59
C PRO A 120 -5.94 4.31 -22.96
N GLN A 121 -6.09 5.56 -22.52
CA GLN A 121 -5.14 6.64 -22.84
C GLN A 121 -3.79 6.47 -22.13
N VAL A 122 -3.79 5.91 -20.93
CA VAL A 122 -2.57 5.57 -20.20
C VAL A 122 -1.97 4.27 -20.73
N LEU A 123 -2.82 3.33 -21.15
CA LEU A 123 -2.40 2.08 -21.79
C LEU A 123 -1.81 2.31 -23.20
N GLU A 124 -2.26 3.32 -23.95
CA GLU A 124 -1.68 3.67 -25.26
C GLU A 124 -0.25 4.22 -25.15
N LYS A 125 0.06 4.94 -24.05
CA LYS A 125 1.46 5.30 -23.72
C LYS A 125 2.31 4.06 -23.40
N VAL A 126 1.69 2.91 -23.11
CA VAL A 126 2.38 1.67 -22.79
C VAL A 126 2.10 0.59 -23.83
N ASN A 127 2.97 0.56 -24.84
CA ASN A 127 3.04 -0.37 -25.97
C ASN A 127 2.03 -1.57 -25.91
N PRO A 128 0.92 -1.54 -26.68
CA PRO A 128 -0.20 -2.48 -26.55
C PRO A 128 0.14 -3.94 -26.90
N LYS A 129 1.35 -4.23 -27.38
CA LYS A 129 1.84 -5.59 -27.68
C LYS A 129 2.54 -6.27 -26.50
N GLN A 130 2.75 -5.59 -25.38
CA GLN A 130 3.43 -6.14 -24.20
C GLN A 130 2.45 -6.23 -23.03
N ALA A 131 2.03 -7.45 -22.69
CA ALA A 131 1.34 -7.71 -21.43
C ALA A 131 2.39 -7.88 -20.32
N PRO A 132 2.30 -7.20 -19.15
CA PRO A 132 1.36 -6.15 -18.75
C PRO A 132 1.80 -4.74 -19.17
N PRO A 133 0.92 -3.71 -19.09
CA PRO A 133 1.11 -2.32 -19.53
C PRO A 133 2.12 -1.53 -18.70
N VAL A 134 3.28 -2.13 -18.47
CA VAL A 134 4.39 -1.63 -17.65
C VAL A 134 5.73 -2.03 -18.27
N GLN A 135 5.75 -3.12 -19.05
CA GLN A 135 6.94 -3.54 -19.78
C GLN A 135 7.33 -2.45 -20.79
N GLY A 136 8.55 -1.94 -20.64
CA GLY A 136 9.13 -0.88 -21.49
C GLY A 136 8.80 0.55 -21.08
N ALA A 137 7.74 0.81 -20.32
CA ALA A 137 7.35 2.18 -19.92
C ALA A 137 7.93 2.65 -18.57
N LEU A 138 8.42 1.72 -17.75
CA LEU A 138 9.10 2.01 -16.49
C LEU A 138 10.41 1.25 -16.38
N PRO A 139 11.41 1.74 -15.63
CA PRO A 139 12.57 0.94 -15.26
C PRO A 139 12.15 -0.32 -14.51
N TYR A 140 12.81 -1.46 -14.76
CA TYR A 140 12.42 -2.77 -14.20
C TYR A 140 12.13 -2.76 -12.68
N PRO A 141 12.97 -2.13 -11.81
CA PRO A 141 12.67 -2.06 -10.37
C PRO A 141 11.35 -1.32 -10.05
N MET A 142 11.01 -0.30 -10.84
CA MET A 142 9.78 0.48 -10.69
C MET A 142 8.56 -0.28 -11.21
N GLN A 143 8.73 -1.12 -12.25
CA GLN A 143 7.69 -2.03 -12.71
C GLN A 143 7.29 -3.01 -11.60
N VAL A 144 8.29 -3.66 -10.97
CA VAL A 144 8.08 -4.62 -9.89
C VAL A 144 7.38 -3.96 -8.70
N LEU A 145 7.80 -2.74 -8.35
CA LEU A 145 7.17 -1.97 -7.28
C LEU A 145 5.72 -1.60 -7.62
N ALA A 146 5.44 -1.12 -8.84
CA ALA A 146 4.10 -0.77 -9.27
C ALA A 146 3.15 -1.97 -9.24
N LEU A 147 3.62 -3.13 -9.72
CA LEU A 147 2.86 -4.39 -9.66
C LEU A 147 2.64 -4.87 -8.23
N THR A 148 3.62 -4.70 -7.35
CA THR A 148 3.47 -5.03 -5.92
C THR A 148 2.42 -4.14 -5.27
N LEU A 149 2.45 -2.83 -5.54
CA LEU A 149 1.42 -1.89 -5.05
C LEU A 149 0.05 -2.20 -5.64
N ARG A 150 -0.04 -2.60 -6.92
CA ARG A 150 -1.29 -3.06 -7.54
C ARG A 150 -1.87 -4.24 -6.78
N GLY A 151 -1.04 -5.24 -6.47
CA GLY A 151 -1.42 -6.38 -5.63
C GLY A 151 -2.01 -5.94 -4.29
N VAL A 152 -1.36 -5.00 -3.61
CA VAL A 152 -1.75 -4.58 -2.26
C VAL A 152 -2.98 -3.66 -2.25
N LEU A 153 -3.06 -2.71 -3.19
CA LEU A 153 -4.07 -1.64 -3.21
C LEU A 153 -5.29 -2.00 -4.06
N SER A 154 -5.10 -2.61 -5.23
CA SER A 154 -6.18 -2.86 -6.20
C SER A 154 -6.90 -4.18 -5.97
N HIS A 155 -6.19 -5.21 -5.50
CA HIS A 155 -6.79 -6.50 -5.15
C HIS A 155 -7.30 -6.56 -3.70
N GLU A 156 -7.51 -5.40 -3.07
CA GLU A 156 -8.08 -5.25 -1.73
C GLU A 156 -7.34 -6.02 -0.61
N VAL A 157 -6.08 -6.43 -0.83
CA VAL A 157 -5.28 -7.10 0.20
C VAL A 157 -5.08 -6.19 1.40
N LEU A 158 -4.81 -4.90 1.16
CA LEU A 158 -4.74 -3.90 2.23
C LEU A 158 -6.06 -3.80 2.99
N ARG A 159 -7.21 -3.87 2.29
CA ARG A 159 -8.53 -3.79 2.91
C ARG A 159 -8.71 -4.91 3.94
N LEU A 160 -8.39 -6.14 3.55
CA LEU A 160 -8.44 -7.30 4.43
C LEU A 160 -7.52 -7.14 5.65
N CYS A 161 -6.33 -6.57 5.46
CA CYS A 161 -5.42 -6.28 6.56
C CYS A 161 -5.99 -5.23 7.52
N LEU A 162 -6.60 -4.16 7.01
CA LEU A 162 -7.14 -3.07 7.83
C LEU A 162 -8.47 -3.44 8.51
N ALA A 163 -9.27 -4.32 7.92
CA ALA A 163 -10.53 -4.78 8.50
C ALA A 163 -10.34 -5.79 9.65
N LYS A 164 -9.18 -6.49 9.67
CA LYS A 164 -8.93 -7.57 10.63
C LYS A 164 -8.99 -7.07 12.08
N ARG A 165 -9.77 -7.77 12.91
CA ARG A 165 -9.69 -7.65 14.37
C ARG A 165 -8.43 -8.35 14.85
N TRP A 166 -7.62 -7.68 15.67
CA TRP A 166 -6.56 -8.33 16.42
C TRP A 166 -7.23 -9.37 17.33
N ARG A 167 -6.95 -10.65 17.11
CA ARG A 167 -7.40 -11.68 18.05
C ARG A 167 -6.65 -11.43 19.36
N VAL A 168 -7.39 -11.07 20.39
CA VAL A 168 -6.91 -11.20 21.77
C VAL A 168 -6.68 -12.69 21.99
N ASN A 169 -5.44 -13.09 22.24
CA ASN A 169 -5.16 -14.43 22.76
C ASN A 169 -5.83 -14.50 24.13
N TYR A 170 -7.05 -15.04 24.19
CA TYR A 170 -7.49 -15.69 25.40
C TYR A 170 -6.77 -17.04 25.43
N GLY A 171 -5.94 -17.22 26.46
CA GLY A 171 -5.12 -18.41 26.68
C GLY A 171 -5.93 -19.69 26.79
#